data_AF-A0A7Z9ZEP8-F1
#
_entry.id   AF-A0A7Z9ZEP8-F1
#
_cell.length_a   1.000
_cell.length_b   1.000
_cell.length_c   1.000
_cell.angle_alpha   90.00
_cell.angle_beta   90.00
_cell.angle_gamma   90.00
#
_symmetry.space_group_name_H-M   'P 1'
#
loop_
_entity.id
_entity.type
_entity.pdbx_description
1 polymer ?
#
loop_
_entity_poly.entity_id
_entity_poly.type
_entity_poly.pdbx_seq_one_letter_code
_entity_poly.pdbx_strand_id
1 'polypeptide(L)'
;RRFYAAIKFFLYTLVGSVAMLLAILFIYFNVGSFSILEAAEKFRHLVPFATNFGVVSLAFWGIFLGFAIKVPSFPFHTWLPDAHTEAPTCGSVILAGILLKLGAYGMVRVLLPIFPEAFRYYAPFIGILALFSIVYGALVCMAQWDLKRLIAYSSVSHMGYVMLGIVAAAFSLGMSSPGVTTSAAIALNGATMQMFNHGIITGGLFFLVGIIYERTHTRDLKAFGGLGTKLPYYYGVMATTGFASLGLPGLAGFWAEFFVFRGSFHIIPLYAAIGALGIVVTAGYILWKIIQYMFLGPFDEERWGKLTDMDTFEKVTMWPLLLFMVGFGLYPTPILNLINSATVALLSRL
;
A
#
# COMPACT_ATOMS: atom_id res chain seq x y z
N ARG A 1 1.57 -20.49 16.78
CA ARG A 1 1.87 -19.30 15.94
C ARG A 1 0.60 -18.79 15.24
N ARG A 2 -0.09 -19.61 14.44
CA ARG A 2 -1.43 -19.29 13.87
C ARG A 2 -2.43 -18.63 14.83
N PHE A 3 -2.67 -19.22 16.01
CA PHE A 3 -3.61 -18.66 17.01
C PHE A 3 -3.21 -17.25 17.47
N TYR A 4 -1.92 -17.04 17.78
CA TYR A 4 -1.38 -15.74 18.15
C TYR A 4 -1.60 -14.69 17.04
N ALA A 5 -1.29 -15.04 15.79
CA ALA A 5 -1.50 -14.14 14.65
C ALA A 5 -2.99 -13.79 14.45
N ALA A 6 -3.89 -14.76 14.60
CA ALA A 6 -5.33 -14.55 14.50
C ALA A 6 -5.86 -13.59 15.57
N ILE A 7 -5.50 -13.81 16.83
CA ILE A 7 -5.90 -12.94 17.95
C ILE A 7 -5.30 -11.53 17.78
N LYS A 8 -4.02 -11.42 17.41
CA LYS A 8 -3.38 -10.13 17.15
C LYS A 8 -4.08 -9.37 16.02
N PHE A 9 -4.37 -10.03 14.90
CA PHE A 9 -5.12 -9.43 13.79
C PHE A 9 -6.52 -8.96 14.22
N PHE A 10 -7.24 -9.80 14.95
CA PHE A 10 -8.57 -9.47 15.46
C PHE A 10 -8.54 -8.26 16.40
N LEU A 11 -7.64 -8.23 17.38
CA LEU A 11 -7.55 -7.13 18.35
C LEU A 11 -7.18 -5.80 17.68
N TYR A 12 -6.19 -5.80 16.78
CA TYR A 12 -5.83 -4.60 16.01
C TYR A 12 -7.03 -4.07 15.25
N THR A 13 -7.70 -4.94 14.48
CA THR A 13 -8.82 -4.51 13.63
C THR A 13 -10.05 -4.09 14.44
N LEU A 14 -10.34 -4.76 15.56
CA LEU A 14 -11.47 -4.43 16.44
C LEU A 14 -11.28 -3.06 17.10
N VAL A 15 -10.12 -2.81 17.71
CA VAL A 15 -9.84 -1.53 18.39
C VAL A 15 -10.01 -0.35 17.43
N GLY A 16 -9.43 -0.45 16.23
CA GLY A 16 -9.60 0.58 15.20
C GLY A 16 -11.06 0.75 14.76
N SER A 17 -11.79 -0.36 14.61
CA SER A 17 -13.19 -0.32 14.17
C SER A 17 -14.13 0.29 15.22
N VAL A 18 -13.90 0.02 16.51
CA VAL A 18 -14.68 0.61 17.61
C VAL A 18 -14.44 2.12 17.70
N ALA A 19 -13.18 2.57 17.63
CA ALA A 19 -12.87 4.00 17.61
C ALA A 19 -13.51 4.72 16.42
N MET A 20 -13.45 4.10 15.23
CA MET A 20 -14.11 4.60 14.03
C MET A 20 -15.64 4.63 14.17
N LEU A 21 -16.25 3.61 14.79
CA LEU A 21 -17.70 3.56 15.02
C LEU A 21 -18.17 4.72 15.90
N LEU A 22 -17.45 5.02 16.99
CA LEU A 22 -17.79 6.15 17.87
C LEU A 22 -17.74 7.49 17.11
N ALA A 23 -16.75 7.66 16.23
CA ALA A 23 -16.65 8.86 15.40
C ALA A 23 -17.75 8.93 14.33
N ILE A 24 -18.17 7.80 13.75
CA ILE A 24 -19.31 7.75 12.82
C ILE A 24 -20.61 8.15 13.54
N LEU A 25 -20.81 7.68 14.77
CA LEU A 25 -21.97 8.08 15.58
C LEU A 25 -21.92 9.58 15.90
N PHE A 26 -20.75 10.12 16.25
CA PHE A 26 -20.57 11.56 16.43
C PHE A 26 -20.98 12.35 15.17
N ILE A 27 -20.55 11.93 13.97
CA ILE A 27 -20.97 12.57 12.71
C ILE A 27 -22.49 12.48 12.57
N TYR A 28 -23.08 11.31 12.77
CA TYR A 28 -24.52 11.12 12.64
C TYR A 28 -25.31 12.05 13.57
N PHE A 29 -24.92 12.19 14.83
CA PHE A 29 -25.64 13.08 15.77
C PHE A 29 -25.52 14.57 15.44
N ASN A 30 -24.53 14.98 14.64
CA ASN A 30 -24.38 16.36 14.17
C ASN A 30 -25.03 16.61 12.79
N VAL A 31 -25.03 15.60 11.91
CA VAL A 31 -25.52 15.71 10.52
C VAL A 31 -26.97 15.22 10.37
N GLY A 32 -27.37 14.23 11.17
CA GLY A 32 -28.62 13.48 11.03
C GLY A 32 -28.63 12.47 9.87
N SER A 33 -27.47 12.10 9.32
CA SER A 33 -27.36 11.23 8.14
C SER A 33 -26.09 10.39 8.15
N PHE A 34 -26.16 9.19 7.56
CA PHE A 34 -25.01 8.33 7.27
C PHE A 34 -24.48 8.50 5.83
N SER A 35 -25.11 9.36 5.03
CA SER A 35 -24.62 9.69 3.69
C SER A 35 -23.30 10.45 3.79
N ILE A 36 -22.23 9.88 3.21
CA ILE A 36 -20.90 10.51 3.18
C ILE A 36 -20.94 11.88 2.50
N LEU A 37 -21.75 12.03 1.45
CA LEU A 37 -21.87 13.28 0.70
C LEU A 37 -22.57 14.36 1.54
N GLU A 38 -23.69 14.01 2.17
CA GLU A 38 -24.41 14.95 3.05
C GLU A 38 -23.57 15.31 4.28
N ALA A 39 -22.84 14.35 4.85
CA ALA A 39 -21.95 14.61 5.98
C ALA A 39 -20.84 15.59 5.61
N ALA A 40 -20.18 15.40 4.46
CA ALA A 40 -19.14 16.30 3.96
C ALA A 40 -19.67 17.72 3.69
N GLU A 41 -20.86 17.83 3.10
CA GLU A 41 -21.49 19.12 2.82
C GLU A 41 -21.88 19.85 4.11
N LYS A 42 -22.61 19.20 5.03
CA LYS A 42 -23.03 19.83 6.28
C LYS A 42 -21.85 20.20 7.18
N PHE A 43 -20.83 19.35 7.29
CA PHE A 43 -19.64 19.68 8.09
C PHE A 43 -18.87 20.89 7.53
N ARG A 44 -18.90 21.13 6.22
CA ARG A 44 -18.31 22.33 5.64
C ARG A 44 -19.01 23.61 6.11
N HIS A 45 -20.35 23.58 6.24
CA HIS A 45 -21.12 24.73 6.71
C HIS A 45 -21.04 24.94 8.23
N LEU A 46 -20.96 23.85 9.00
CA LEU A 46 -20.87 23.92 10.47
C LEU A 46 -19.49 24.36 10.98
N VAL A 47 -18.45 24.28 10.14
CA VAL A 47 -17.05 24.56 10.47
C VAL A 47 -16.66 24.00 11.85
N PRO A 48 -16.94 22.70 12.11
CA PRO A 48 -16.98 22.17 13.47
C PRO A 48 -15.57 22.12 14.10
N PHE A 49 -14.52 22.12 13.28
CA PHE A 49 -13.14 22.13 13.77
C PHE A 49 -12.75 23.48 14.41
N ALA A 50 -13.25 24.59 13.86
CA ALA A 50 -13.06 25.91 14.46
C ALA A 50 -13.91 26.12 15.73
N THR A 51 -15.11 25.53 15.77
CA THR A 51 -16.06 25.73 16.89
C THR A 51 -15.86 24.74 18.04
N ASN A 52 -15.40 23.51 17.75
CA ASN A 52 -15.16 22.46 18.74
C ASN A 52 -13.96 21.60 18.36
N PHE A 53 -12.77 22.22 18.42
CA PHE A 53 -11.49 21.58 18.08
C PHE A 53 -11.31 20.22 18.75
N GLY A 54 -11.56 20.12 20.06
CA GLY A 54 -11.27 18.91 20.84
C GLY A 54 -12.07 17.69 20.37
N VAL A 55 -13.40 17.82 20.27
CA VAL A 55 -14.27 16.69 19.91
C VAL A 55 -14.10 16.30 18.44
N VAL A 56 -13.94 17.27 17.55
CA VAL A 56 -13.69 17.01 16.12
C VAL A 56 -12.34 16.34 15.91
N SER A 57 -11.32 16.72 16.67
CA SER A 57 -10.02 16.06 16.66
C SER A 57 -10.13 14.60 17.11
N LEU A 58 -10.90 14.31 18.17
CA LEU A 58 -11.15 12.93 18.61
C LEU A 58 -11.90 12.11 17.54
N ALA A 59 -12.89 12.70 16.88
CA ALA A 59 -13.61 12.04 15.80
C ALA A 59 -12.70 11.77 14.58
N PHE A 60 -11.90 12.76 14.18
CA PHE A 60 -10.90 12.61 13.12
C PHE A 60 -9.92 11.48 13.44
N TRP A 61 -9.32 11.49 14.65
CA TRP A 61 -8.37 10.47 15.06
C TRP A 61 -9.01 9.09 15.24
N GLY A 62 -10.27 9.01 15.65
CA GLY A 62 -11.01 7.74 15.74
C GLY A 62 -11.16 7.07 14.38
N ILE A 63 -11.55 7.83 13.35
CA ILE A 63 -11.64 7.32 11.97
C ILE A 63 -10.24 7.06 11.40
N PHE A 64 -9.30 7.98 11.59
CA PHE A 64 -7.93 7.83 11.14
C PHE A 64 -7.28 6.58 11.71
N LEU A 65 -7.44 6.29 13.00
CA LEU A 65 -6.89 5.10 13.63
C LEU A 65 -7.44 3.81 12.99
N GLY A 66 -8.75 3.75 12.77
CA GLY A 66 -9.39 2.63 12.07
C GLY A 66 -8.81 2.39 10.69
N PHE A 67 -8.61 3.45 9.91
CA PHE A 67 -8.01 3.35 8.57
C PHE A 67 -6.51 3.09 8.62
N ALA A 68 -5.75 3.71 9.52
CA ALA A 68 -4.30 3.56 9.63
C ALA A 68 -3.88 2.14 10.02
N ILE A 69 -4.68 1.47 10.86
CA ILE A 69 -4.51 0.04 11.15
C ILE A 69 -4.73 -0.82 9.89
N LYS A 70 -5.72 -0.45 9.06
CA LYS A 70 -6.04 -1.16 7.80
C LYS A 70 -5.04 -0.88 6.66
N VAL A 71 -4.42 0.31 6.63
CA VAL A 71 -3.33 0.72 5.70
C VAL A 71 -1.95 0.17 6.11
N PRO A 72 -1.90 -0.71 7.10
CA PRO A 72 -0.79 -0.87 8.07
C PRO A 72 0.25 0.28 8.05
N SER A 73 -0.16 1.49 8.42
CA SER A 73 0.79 2.59 8.65
C SER A 73 1.60 2.35 9.92
N PHE A 74 2.84 2.83 9.98
CA PHE A 74 3.57 2.98 11.24
C PHE A 74 2.75 3.83 12.23
N PRO A 75 2.69 3.47 13.53
CA PRO A 75 3.25 2.28 14.19
C PRO A 75 2.32 1.04 14.19
N PHE A 76 1.16 1.11 13.54
CA PHE A 76 0.08 0.12 13.60
C PHE A 76 0.21 -1.07 12.64
N HIS A 77 1.40 -1.32 12.10
CA HIS A 77 1.62 -2.29 11.02
C HIS A 77 1.96 -3.71 11.52
N THR A 78 2.29 -3.89 12.80
CA THR A 78 2.94 -5.13 13.27
C THR A 78 2.06 -6.39 13.19
N TRP A 79 0.74 -6.25 13.02
CA TRP A 79 -0.16 -7.38 12.80
C TRP A 79 0.00 -7.99 11.41
N LEU A 80 0.39 -7.18 10.41
CA LEU A 80 0.36 -7.55 8.99
C LEU A 80 1.34 -8.68 8.66
N PRO A 81 2.63 -8.63 9.05
CA PRO A 81 3.57 -9.70 8.75
C PRO A 81 3.15 -11.02 9.40
N ASP A 82 2.66 -10.99 10.63
CA ASP A 82 2.24 -12.19 11.36
C ASP A 82 0.99 -12.81 10.72
N ALA A 83 0.01 -11.98 10.33
CA ALA A 83 -1.19 -12.43 9.62
C ALA A 83 -0.84 -13.10 8.28
N HIS A 84 0.00 -12.47 7.45
CA HIS A 84 0.40 -13.05 6.15
C HIS A 84 1.25 -14.31 6.28
N THR A 85 2.13 -14.37 7.28
CA THR A 85 3.01 -15.52 7.51
C THR A 85 2.19 -16.78 7.80
N GLU A 86 1.13 -16.64 8.59
CA GLU A 86 0.34 -17.75 9.08
C GLU A 86 -0.88 -18.05 8.19
N ALA A 87 -1.29 -17.11 7.34
CA ALA A 87 -2.41 -17.28 6.42
C ALA A 87 -2.09 -18.26 5.27
N PRO A 88 -3.10 -19.00 4.76
CA PRO A 88 -2.98 -19.71 3.49
C PRO A 88 -2.74 -18.73 2.34
N THR A 89 -2.21 -19.23 1.22
CA THR A 89 -1.85 -18.41 0.05
C THR A 89 -3.02 -17.54 -0.43
N CYS A 90 -4.21 -18.14 -0.61
CA CYS A 90 -5.41 -17.41 -1.00
C CYS A 90 -5.79 -16.30 -0.01
N GLY A 91 -5.66 -16.57 1.29
CA GLY A 91 -5.90 -15.59 2.35
C GLY A 91 -4.94 -14.40 2.25
N SER A 92 -3.65 -14.66 2.01
CA SER A 92 -2.65 -13.60 1.82
C SER A 92 -2.91 -12.78 0.55
N VAL A 93 -3.35 -13.42 -0.54
CA VAL A 93 -3.68 -12.71 -1.79
C VAL A 93 -4.86 -11.77 -1.57
N ILE A 94 -5.95 -12.21 -0.92
CA ILE A 94 -7.11 -11.36 -0.65
C ILE A 94 -6.75 -10.23 0.32
N LEU A 95 -6.02 -10.56 1.39
CA LEU A 95 -5.61 -9.59 2.40
C LEU A 95 -4.75 -8.48 1.76
N ALA A 96 -3.69 -8.85 1.03
CA ALA A 96 -2.80 -7.89 0.40
C ALA A 96 -3.45 -7.19 -0.80
N GLY A 97 -4.17 -7.92 -1.64
CA GLY A 97 -4.76 -7.43 -2.88
C GLY A 97 -5.85 -6.40 -2.64
N ILE A 98 -6.73 -6.66 -1.66
CA ILE A 98 -7.97 -5.91 -1.47
C ILE A 98 -8.00 -5.23 -0.11
N LEU A 99 -7.89 -5.99 0.98
CA LEU A 99 -8.23 -5.49 2.31
C LEU A 99 -7.37 -4.31 2.77
N LEU A 100 -6.09 -4.29 2.39
CA LEU A 100 -5.17 -3.19 2.73
C LEU A 100 -5.59 -1.84 2.11
N LYS A 101 -6.30 -1.87 0.98
CA LYS A 101 -6.67 -0.66 0.23
C LYS A 101 -7.88 0.03 0.82
N LEU A 102 -8.72 -0.72 1.55
CA LEU A 102 -9.94 -0.19 2.16
C LEU A 102 -9.66 0.95 3.15
N GLY A 103 -8.53 0.89 3.87
CA GLY A 103 -8.15 1.97 4.78
C GLY A 103 -7.81 3.26 4.04
N ALA A 104 -6.96 3.19 3.00
CA ALA A 104 -6.57 4.37 2.24
C ALA A 104 -7.74 4.92 1.42
N TYR A 105 -8.57 4.04 0.83
CA TYR A 105 -9.85 4.42 0.24
C TYR A 105 -10.74 5.17 1.24
N GLY A 106 -10.84 4.68 2.48
CA GLY A 106 -11.55 5.36 3.56
C GLY A 106 -10.99 6.75 3.87
N MET A 107 -9.66 6.91 3.89
CA MET A 107 -9.05 8.23 4.10
C MET A 107 -9.40 9.21 2.96
N VAL A 108 -9.39 8.75 1.71
CA VAL A 108 -9.74 9.57 0.54
C VAL A 108 -11.23 9.90 0.49
N ARG A 109 -12.10 8.95 0.83
CA ARG A 109 -13.56 9.08 0.64
C ARG A 109 -14.31 9.56 1.87
N VAL A 110 -13.73 9.43 3.06
CA VAL A 110 -14.38 9.78 4.34
C VAL A 110 -13.62 10.90 5.03
N LEU A 111 -12.34 10.71 5.37
CA LEU A 111 -11.59 11.73 6.13
C LEU A 111 -11.39 13.02 5.35
N LEU A 112 -10.89 12.91 4.12
CA LEU A 112 -10.56 14.06 3.29
C LEU A 112 -11.78 14.97 3.02
N PRO A 113 -12.96 14.45 2.64
CA PRO A 113 -14.14 15.29 2.44
C PRO A 113 -14.90 15.72 3.70
N ILE A 114 -14.94 14.90 4.76
CA ILE A 114 -15.71 15.23 5.98
C ILE A 114 -14.90 16.12 6.93
N PHE A 115 -13.58 15.92 7.01
CA PHE A 115 -12.70 16.65 7.92
C PHE A 115 -11.52 17.33 7.18
N PRO A 116 -11.75 18.14 6.12
CA PRO A 116 -10.66 18.73 5.33
C PRO A 116 -9.74 19.62 6.18
N GLU A 117 -10.31 20.44 7.07
CA GLU A 117 -9.53 21.32 7.94
C GLU A 117 -8.67 20.57 8.96
N ALA A 118 -9.26 19.57 9.63
CA ALA A 118 -8.52 18.75 10.60
C ALA A 118 -7.45 17.91 9.90
N PHE A 119 -7.74 17.35 8.71
CA PHE A 119 -6.77 16.59 7.95
C PHE A 119 -5.61 17.50 7.53
N ARG A 120 -5.88 18.69 7.01
CA ARG A 120 -4.82 19.68 6.71
C ARG A 120 -3.98 20.00 7.94
N TYR A 121 -4.61 20.24 9.09
CA TYR A 121 -3.92 20.56 10.33
C TYR A 121 -2.99 19.42 10.79
N TYR A 122 -3.45 18.17 10.70
CA TYR A 122 -2.68 16.98 11.09
C TYR A 122 -1.80 16.39 9.99
N ALA A 123 -1.89 16.89 8.76
CA ALA A 123 -1.12 16.42 7.62
C ALA A 123 0.40 16.38 7.86
N PRO A 124 1.05 17.39 8.51
CA PRO A 124 2.48 17.30 8.83
C PRO A 124 2.81 16.05 9.67
N PHE A 125 2.02 15.79 10.73
CA PHE A 125 2.25 14.65 11.61
C PHE A 125 1.96 13.32 10.92
N ILE A 126 0.86 13.22 10.17
CA ILE A 126 0.54 12.02 9.39
C ILE A 126 1.62 11.78 8.30
N GLY A 127 2.17 12.84 7.73
CA GLY A 127 3.30 12.78 6.81
C GLY A 127 4.52 12.14 7.46
N ILE A 128 4.83 12.45 8.72
CA ILE A 128 5.92 11.79 9.45
C ILE A 128 5.65 10.29 9.58
N LEU A 129 4.42 9.89 9.92
CA LEU A 129 4.03 8.46 9.97
C LEU A 129 4.18 7.77 8.61
N ALA A 130 3.85 8.47 7.52
CA ALA A 130 4.05 7.97 6.16
C ALA A 130 5.53 7.74 5.87
N LEU A 131 6.42 8.68 6.24
CA LEU A 131 7.87 8.53 6.07
C LEU A 131 8.44 7.37 6.87
N PHE A 132 8.00 7.18 8.12
CA PHE A 132 8.37 6.01 8.91
C PHE A 132 7.89 4.73 8.22
N SER A 133 6.65 4.70 7.71
CA SER A 133 6.13 3.54 6.98
C SER A 133 7.00 3.22 5.76
N ILE A 134 7.38 4.22 4.97
CA ILE A 134 8.25 4.09 3.80
C ILE A 134 9.62 3.55 4.19
N VAL A 135 10.37 4.30 5.02
CA VAL A 135 11.80 4.05 5.27
C VAL A 135 11.99 2.92 6.26
N TYR A 136 11.37 3.00 7.44
CA TYR A 136 11.51 1.94 8.44
C TYR A 136 10.87 0.64 7.94
N GLY A 137 9.71 0.69 7.27
CA GLY A 137 9.10 -0.49 6.66
C GLY A 137 10.02 -1.17 5.64
N ALA A 138 10.69 -0.39 4.77
CA ALA A 138 11.64 -0.93 3.80
C ALA A 138 12.89 -1.52 4.45
N LEU A 139 13.43 -0.89 5.50
CA LEU A 139 14.58 -1.41 6.25
C LEU A 139 14.24 -2.73 6.97
N VAL A 140 13.07 -2.80 7.60
CA VAL A 140 12.61 -4.05 8.24
C VAL A 140 12.34 -5.14 7.21
N CYS A 141 11.79 -4.80 6.04
CA CYS A 141 11.66 -5.70 4.90
C CYS A 141 13.02 -6.29 4.50
N MET A 142 14.03 -5.43 4.32
CA MET A 142 15.41 -5.83 4.00
C MET A 142 16.05 -6.67 5.11
N ALA A 143 15.57 -6.63 6.35
CA ALA A 143 16.04 -7.53 7.41
C ALA A 143 15.40 -8.93 7.35
N GLN A 144 14.27 -9.12 6.66
CA GLN A 144 13.54 -10.40 6.65
C GLN A 144 14.19 -11.46 5.76
N TRP A 145 14.30 -12.70 6.27
CA TRP A 145 14.73 -13.86 5.48
C TRP A 145 13.60 -14.83 5.14
N ASP A 146 12.43 -14.71 5.78
CA ASP A 146 11.22 -15.40 5.35
C ASP A 146 10.57 -14.62 4.19
N LEU A 147 10.44 -15.25 3.02
CA LEU A 147 9.93 -14.62 1.80
C LEU A 147 8.51 -14.04 1.98
N LYS A 148 7.64 -14.72 2.73
CA LYS A 148 6.26 -14.26 2.97
C LYS A 148 6.23 -13.03 3.88
N ARG A 149 7.10 -13.01 4.90
CA ARG A 149 7.31 -11.84 5.76
C ARG A 149 7.92 -10.67 5.01
N LEU A 150 8.89 -10.93 4.14
CA LEU A 150 9.51 -9.91 3.29
C LEU A 150 8.44 -9.19 2.46
N ILE A 151 7.59 -9.93 1.76
CA ILE A 151 6.49 -9.36 0.94
C ILE A 151 5.43 -8.64 1.79
N ALA A 152 5.18 -9.09 3.01
CA ALA A 152 4.29 -8.38 3.92
C ALA A 152 4.89 -7.02 4.35
N TYR A 153 6.18 -6.96 4.67
CA TYR A 153 6.84 -5.70 5.03
C TYR A 153 7.07 -4.76 3.84
N SER A 154 7.31 -5.28 2.63
CA SER A 154 7.32 -4.41 1.44
C SER A 154 5.98 -3.68 1.28
N SER A 155 4.87 -4.34 1.62
CA SER A 155 3.54 -3.73 1.59
C SER A 155 3.40 -2.56 2.56
N VAL A 156 4.02 -2.64 3.75
CA VAL A 156 4.04 -1.52 4.72
C VAL A 156 4.71 -0.29 4.10
N SER A 157 5.85 -0.49 3.43
CA SER A 157 6.58 0.59 2.76
C SER A 157 5.77 1.23 1.64
N HIS A 158 5.16 0.42 0.77
CA HIS A 158 4.38 0.92 -0.36
C HIS A 158 3.09 1.61 0.05
N MET A 159 2.42 1.14 1.11
CA MET A 159 1.28 1.85 1.68
C MET A 159 1.69 3.18 2.32
N GLY A 160 2.96 3.32 2.74
CA GLY A 160 3.56 4.60 3.07
C GLY A 160 3.57 5.60 1.91
N TYR A 161 3.81 5.16 0.66
CA TYR A 161 3.68 6.05 -0.51
C TYR A 161 2.23 6.47 -0.77
N VAL A 162 1.26 5.56 -0.56
CA VAL A 162 -0.16 5.90 -0.63
C VAL A 162 -0.49 6.99 0.39
N MET A 163 -0.03 6.82 1.63
CA MET A 163 -0.20 7.82 2.69
C MET A 163 0.46 9.16 2.34
N LEU A 164 1.66 9.15 1.77
CA LEU A 164 2.36 10.37 1.35
C LEU A 164 1.56 11.15 0.31
N GLY A 165 1.00 10.47 -0.71
CA GLY A 165 0.18 11.13 -1.73
C GLY A 165 -1.14 11.71 -1.18
N ILE A 166 -1.79 11.00 -0.25
CA ILE A 166 -3.00 11.50 0.43
C ILE A 166 -2.65 12.70 1.32
N VAL A 167 -1.54 12.63 2.06
CA VAL A 167 -1.05 13.73 2.91
C VAL A 167 -0.70 14.95 2.07
N ALA A 168 -0.05 14.79 0.92
CA ALA A 168 0.24 15.91 0.02
C ALA A 168 -1.06 16.61 -0.43
N ALA A 169 -2.09 15.84 -0.79
CA ALA A 169 -3.40 16.40 -1.12
C ALA A 169 -4.03 17.14 0.07
N ALA A 170 -4.02 16.56 1.28
CA ALA A 170 -4.55 17.20 2.49
C ALA A 170 -3.78 18.48 2.87
N PHE A 171 -2.45 18.45 2.75
CA PHE A 171 -1.57 19.58 3.05
C PHE A 171 -1.80 20.75 2.08
N SER A 172 -2.11 20.43 0.82
CA SER A 172 -2.39 21.43 -0.21
C SER A 172 -3.67 22.23 0.01
N LEU A 173 -4.58 21.75 0.87
CA LEU A 173 -5.82 22.45 1.18
C LEU A 173 -5.48 23.84 1.75
N GLY A 174 -6.07 24.90 1.21
CA GLY A 174 -5.75 26.29 1.58
C GLY A 174 -4.53 26.91 0.88
N MET A 175 -3.86 26.19 -0.04
CA MET A 175 -2.85 26.75 -0.95
C MET A 175 -3.50 27.05 -2.30
N SER A 176 -3.53 28.32 -2.73
CA SER A 176 -4.40 28.77 -3.84
C SER A 176 -3.70 28.94 -5.20
N SER A 177 -2.57 28.26 -5.46
CA SER A 177 -1.89 28.38 -6.75
C SER A 177 -2.29 27.25 -7.73
N PRO A 178 -2.47 27.53 -9.03
CA PRO A 178 -2.84 26.50 -10.02
C PRO A 178 -1.86 25.32 -10.06
N GLY A 179 -0.57 25.58 -9.81
CA GLY A 179 0.47 24.55 -9.71
C GLY A 179 0.24 23.59 -8.54
N VAL A 180 -0.23 24.09 -7.40
CA VAL A 180 -0.50 23.28 -6.21
C VAL A 180 -1.73 22.40 -6.40
N THR A 181 -2.84 22.93 -6.92
CA THR A 181 -4.05 22.12 -7.20
C THR A 181 -3.75 20.97 -8.17
N THR A 182 -3.00 21.27 -9.23
CA THR A 182 -2.58 20.25 -10.20
C THR A 182 -1.69 19.19 -9.54
N SER A 183 -0.78 19.62 -8.65
CA SER A 183 0.14 18.71 -7.97
C SER A 183 -0.57 17.85 -6.92
N ALA A 184 -1.60 18.38 -6.26
CA ALA A 184 -2.46 17.63 -5.33
C ALA A 184 -3.22 16.53 -6.06
N ALA A 185 -3.78 16.85 -7.24
CA ALA A 185 -4.45 15.87 -8.08
C ALA A 185 -3.48 14.76 -8.53
N ILE A 186 -2.27 15.13 -8.94
CA ILE A 186 -1.24 14.17 -9.35
C ILE A 186 -0.81 13.27 -8.19
N ALA A 187 -0.58 13.83 -6.99
CA ALA A 187 -0.22 13.05 -5.81
C ALA A 187 -1.32 12.04 -5.43
N LEU A 188 -2.58 12.49 -5.44
CA LEU A 188 -3.74 11.66 -5.09
C LEU A 188 -4.05 10.60 -6.17
N ASN A 189 -3.83 10.92 -7.45
CA ASN A 189 -3.85 9.96 -8.55
C ASN A 189 -2.79 8.87 -8.34
N GLY A 190 -1.56 9.27 -8.00
CA GLY A 190 -0.48 8.34 -7.69
C GLY A 190 -0.82 7.41 -6.53
N ALA A 191 -1.36 7.96 -5.43
CA ALA A 191 -1.79 7.16 -4.27
C ALA A 191 -2.88 6.14 -4.65
N THR A 192 -3.84 6.55 -5.47
CA THR A 192 -4.93 5.67 -5.93
C THR A 192 -4.44 4.61 -6.92
N MET A 193 -3.55 5.00 -7.85
CA MET A 193 -2.88 4.03 -8.74
C MET A 193 -2.03 3.06 -7.94
N GLN A 194 -1.34 3.50 -6.89
CA GLN A 194 -0.53 2.62 -6.05
C GLN A 194 -1.41 1.60 -5.32
N MET A 195 -2.59 1.99 -4.83
CA MET A 195 -3.56 1.04 -4.30
C MET A 195 -3.92 -0.05 -5.32
N PHE A 196 -4.19 0.31 -6.58
CA PHE A 196 -4.54 -0.65 -7.62
C PHE A 196 -3.34 -1.53 -8.02
N ASN A 197 -2.23 -0.91 -8.41
CA ASN A 197 -1.04 -1.60 -8.91
C ASN A 197 -0.43 -2.51 -7.86
N HIS A 198 -0.31 -2.05 -6.60
CA HIS A 198 0.13 -2.89 -5.50
C HIS A 198 -0.82 -4.07 -5.26
N GLY A 199 -2.12 -3.90 -5.46
CA GLY A 199 -3.08 -5.00 -5.33
C GLY A 199 -2.73 -6.17 -6.26
N ILE A 200 -2.42 -5.85 -7.51
CA ILE A 200 -2.04 -6.81 -8.56
C ILE A 200 -0.64 -7.38 -8.29
N ILE A 201 0.35 -6.51 -8.07
CA ILE A 201 1.75 -6.90 -7.89
C ILE A 201 1.90 -7.80 -6.66
N THR A 202 1.44 -7.35 -5.50
CA THR A 202 1.61 -8.09 -4.25
C THR A 202 0.74 -9.34 -4.21
N GLY A 203 -0.44 -9.32 -4.84
CA GLY A 203 -1.21 -10.54 -5.09
C GLY A 203 -0.39 -11.58 -5.88
N GLY A 204 0.27 -11.14 -6.95
CA GLY A 204 1.19 -11.97 -7.74
C GLY A 204 2.36 -12.50 -6.91
N LEU A 205 3.02 -11.65 -6.11
CA LEU A 205 4.10 -12.06 -5.23
C LEU A 205 3.64 -13.14 -4.23
N PHE A 206 2.47 -12.98 -3.61
CA PHE A 206 1.95 -14.00 -2.68
C PHE A 206 1.57 -15.31 -3.37
N PHE A 207 1.03 -15.27 -4.60
CA PHE A 207 0.85 -16.49 -5.39
C PHE A 207 2.18 -17.20 -5.62
N LEU A 208 3.23 -16.46 -6.02
CA LEU A 208 4.55 -17.02 -6.25
C LEU A 208 5.17 -17.62 -4.98
N VAL A 209 5.00 -16.99 -3.82
CA VAL A 209 5.37 -17.60 -2.54
C VAL A 209 4.66 -18.93 -2.34
N GLY A 210 3.36 -19.00 -2.64
CA GLY A 210 2.60 -20.24 -2.55
C GLY A 210 3.16 -21.34 -3.46
N ILE A 211 3.38 -21.00 -4.74
CA ILE A 211 3.91 -21.91 -5.78
C ILE A 211 5.23 -22.55 -5.34
N ILE A 212 6.20 -21.75 -4.86
CA ILE A 212 7.49 -22.30 -4.40
C ILE A 212 7.35 -23.03 -3.06
N TYR A 213 6.46 -22.57 -2.17
CA TYR A 213 6.26 -23.20 -0.86
C TYR A 213 5.64 -24.60 -0.99
N GLU A 214 4.70 -24.82 -1.91
CA GLU A 214 4.13 -26.16 -2.15
C GLU A 214 5.17 -27.17 -2.63
N ARG A 215 6.22 -26.71 -3.32
CA ARG A 215 7.29 -27.59 -3.81
C ARG A 215 8.42 -27.81 -2.80
N THR A 216 8.72 -26.80 -2.00
CA THR A 216 9.94 -26.77 -1.16
C THR A 216 9.66 -26.90 0.33
N HIS A 217 8.41 -26.64 0.75
CA HIS A 217 7.96 -26.52 2.14
C HIS A 217 8.82 -25.60 3.03
N THR A 218 9.59 -24.71 2.42
CA THR A 218 10.37 -23.68 3.10
C THR A 218 10.09 -22.32 2.48
N ARG A 219 10.30 -21.28 3.28
CA ARG A 219 10.21 -19.88 2.86
C ARG A 219 11.48 -19.12 3.20
N ASP A 220 12.47 -19.81 3.76
CA ASP A 220 13.74 -19.21 4.14
C ASP A 220 14.57 -18.97 2.88
N LEU A 221 14.80 -17.70 2.57
CA LEU A 221 15.59 -17.27 1.42
C LEU A 221 17.04 -17.75 1.48
N LYS A 222 17.57 -18.05 2.67
CA LYS A 222 18.93 -18.62 2.82
C LYS A 222 19.03 -20.07 2.37
N ALA A 223 17.90 -20.77 2.24
CA ALA A 223 17.86 -22.15 1.80
C ALA A 223 17.93 -22.28 0.27
N PHE A 224 17.71 -21.18 -0.45
CA PHE A 224 17.70 -21.14 -1.91
C PHE A 224 19.04 -20.66 -2.47
N GLY A 225 19.22 -20.90 -3.76
CA GLY A 225 20.41 -20.54 -4.53
C GLY A 225 20.32 -21.19 -5.91
N GLY A 226 20.64 -20.43 -6.96
CA GLY A 226 20.70 -20.94 -8.33
C GLY A 226 19.38 -21.46 -8.91
N LEU A 227 18.21 -21.21 -8.29
CA LEU A 227 16.93 -21.79 -8.75
C LEU A 227 16.56 -21.37 -10.18
N GLY A 228 17.12 -20.27 -10.70
CA GLY A 228 16.82 -19.78 -12.04
C GLY A 228 17.24 -20.72 -13.16
N THR A 229 18.23 -21.60 -12.93
CA THR A 229 18.64 -22.61 -13.92
C THR A 229 17.65 -23.76 -14.02
N LYS A 230 17.01 -24.12 -12.90
CA LYS A 230 16.04 -25.22 -12.81
C LYS A 230 14.60 -24.79 -13.09
N LEU A 231 14.25 -23.57 -12.69
CA LEU A 231 12.89 -23.00 -12.75
C LEU A 231 12.86 -21.69 -13.55
N PRO A 232 13.27 -21.69 -14.83
CA PRO A 232 13.42 -20.47 -15.63
C PRO A 232 12.11 -19.70 -15.82
N TYR A 233 10.97 -20.39 -15.92
CA TYR A 233 9.67 -19.73 -16.10
C TYR A 233 9.24 -19.04 -14.79
N TYR A 234 9.27 -19.78 -13.67
CA TYR A 234 9.02 -19.19 -12.35
C TYR A 234 9.95 -18.00 -12.06
N TYR A 235 11.23 -18.10 -12.43
CA TYR A 235 12.19 -17.00 -12.33
C TYR A 235 11.74 -15.77 -13.13
N GLY A 236 11.39 -15.93 -14.42
CA GLY A 236 10.93 -14.82 -15.25
C GLY A 236 9.69 -14.12 -14.69
N VAL A 237 8.73 -14.90 -14.18
CA VAL A 237 7.50 -14.37 -13.57
C VAL A 237 7.80 -13.63 -12.26
N MET A 238 8.63 -14.21 -11.39
CA MET A 238 9.04 -13.58 -10.13
C MET A 238 9.88 -12.32 -10.37
N ALA A 239 10.79 -12.34 -11.33
CA ALA A 239 11.60 -11.18 -11.70
C ALA A 239 10.69 -10.06 -12.23
N THR A 240 9.79 -10.34 -13.16
CA THR A 240 8.85 -9.33 -13.70
C THR A 240 7.97 -8.75 -12.60
N THR A 241 7.42 -9.59 -11.72
CA THR A 241 6.57 -9.14 -10.61
C THR A 241 7.37 -8.34 -9.57
N GLY A 242 8.58 -8.77 -9.23
CA GLY A 242 9.49 -8.06 -8.33
C GLY A 242 9.94 -6.73 -8.91
N PHE A 243 10.20 -6.65 -10.21
CA PHE A 243 10.55 -5.41 -10.92
C PHE A 243 9.37 -4.45 -11.00
N ALA A 244 8.15 -4.96 -11.18
CA ALA A 244 6.95 -4.16 -11.05
C ALA A 244 6.82 -3.60 -9.62
N SER A 245 7.14 -4.41 -8.60
CA SER A 245 7.15 -3.97 -7.19
C SER A 245 8.19 -2.89 -6.93
N LEU A 246 9.42 -3.00 -7.42
CA LEU A 246 10.44 -1.99 -7.15
C LEU A 246 10.26 -0.68 -7.93
N GLY A 247 9.26 -0.61 -8.81
CA GLY A 247 8.97 0.58 -9.61
C GLY A 247 9.84 0.71 -10.85
N LEU A 248 10.19 -0.40 -11.53
CA LEU A 248 10.95 -0.34 -12.78
C LEU A 248 10.15 0.41 -13.88
N PRO A 249 10.73 1.43 -14.55
CA PRO A 249 10.08 2.11 -15.67
C PRO A 249 9.62 1.12 -16.75
N GLY A 250 8.39 1.31 -17.24
CA GLY A 250 7.74 0.38 -18.17
C GLY A 250 6.87 -0.70 -17.51
N LEU A 251 6.86 -0.78 -16.17
CA LEU A 251 5.94 -1.62 -15.40
C LEU A 251 5.00 -0.76 -14.54
N ALA A 252 3.82 -1.28 -14.22
CA ALA A 252 2.71 -0.52 -13.63
C ALA A 252 3.10 0.19 -12.31
N GLY A 253 3.92 -0.43 -11.46
CA GLY A 253 4.33 0.16 -10.17
C GLY A 253 5.06 1.50 -10.31
N PHE A 254 5.83 1.70 -11.38
CA PHE A 254 6.58 2.94 -11.61
C PHE A 254 5.66 4.17 -11.68
N TRP A 255 4.58 4.11 -12.47
CA TRP A 255 3.70 5.25 -12.68
C TRP A 255 3.03 5.72 -11.39
N ALA A 256 2.64 4.77 -10.54
CA ALA A 256 2.01 5.07 -9.27
C ALA A 256 2.95 5.85 -8.34
N GLU A 257 4.17 5.35 -8.13
CA GLU A 257 5.16 6.01 -7.27
C GLU A 257 5.63 7.33 -7.89
N PHE A 258 5.87 7.36 -9.21
CA PHE A 258 6.24 8.57 -9.92
C PHE A 258 5.21 9.70 -9.70
N PHE A 259 3.91 9.42 -9.83
CA PHE A 259 2.88 10.43 -9.59
C PHE A 259 2.79 10.86 -8.13
N VAL A 260 2.95 9.93 -7.17
CA VAL A 260 3.05 10.30 -5.75
C VAL A 260 4.18 11.31 -5.54
N PHE A 261 5.39 11.01 -6.02
CA PHE A 261 6.54 11.88 -5.84
C PHE A 261 6.41 13.18 -6.61
N ARG A 262 6.07 13.14 -7.89
CA ARG A 262 5.88 14.33 -8.73
C ARG A 262 4.90 15.30 -8.06
N GLY A 263 3.73 14.82 -7.63
CA GLY A 263 2.75 15.66 -6.96
C GLY A 263 3.24 16.18 -5.61
N SER A 264 3.86 15.30 -4.80
CA SER A 264 4.31 15.64 -3.45
C SER A 264 5.50 16.61 -3.43
N PHE A 265 6.41 16.56 -4.40
CA PHE A 265 7.61 17.42 -4.42
C PHE A 265 7.27 18.91 -4.48
N HIS A 266 6.20 19.30 -5.16
CA HIS A 266 5.79 20.71 -5.22
C HIS A 266 5.16 21.18 -3.89
N ILE A 267 4.51 20.28 -3.15
CA ILE A 267 3.70 20.63 -1.96
C ILE A 267 4.52 20.46 -0.67
N ILE A 268 5.20 19.32 -0.53
CA ILE A 268 5.95 18.88 0.65
C ILE A 268 7.34 18.32 0.25
N PRO A 269 8.24 19.14 -0.33
CA PRO A 269 9.50 18.67 -0.95
C PRO A 269 10.39 17.86 -0.01
N LEU A 270 10.48 18.25 1.26
CA LEU A 270 11.29 17.53 2.25
C LEU A 270 10.77 16.11 2.50
N TYR A 271 9.45 15.94 2.60
CA TYR A 271 8.83 14.64 2.81
C TYR A 271 9.02 13.77 1.57
N ALA A 272 8.82 14.33 0.38
CA ALA A 272 9.07 13.63 -0.89
C ALA A 272 10.54 13.18 -1.03
N ALA A 273 11.50 14.05 -0.69
CA ALA A 273 12.93 13.73 -0.75
C ALA A 273 13.32 12.59 0.22
N ILE A 274 12.84 12.63 1.46
CA ILE A 274 13.09 11.55 2.43
C ILE A 274 12.40 10.26 1.99
N GLY A 275 11.16 10.36 1.50
CA GLY A 275 10.41 9.20 0.99
C GLY A 275 11.12 8.49 -0.16
N ALA A 276 11.83 9.22 -1.02
CA ALA A 276 12.56 8.64 -2.15
C ALA A 276 13.67 7.67 -1.71
N LEU A 277 14.18 7.78 -0.48
CA LEU A 277 15.14 6.81 0.08
C LEU A 277 14.54 5.38 0.15
N GLY A 278 13.23 5.27 0.33
CA GLY A 278 12.53 3.98 0.34
C GLY A 278 12.62 3.23 -0.98
N ILE A 279 12.73 3.93 -2.11
CA ILE A 279 12.88 3.32 -3.45
C ILE A 279 14.20 2.56 -3.51
N VAL A 280 15.28 3.18 -3.03
CA VAL A 280 16.62 2.58 -3.05
C VAL A 280 16.67 1.32 -2.19
N VAL A 281 16.09 1.37 -0.99
CA VAL A 281 16.00 0.20 -0.10
C VAL A 281 15.12 -0.89 -0.74
N THR A 282 14.07 -0.50 -1.45
CA THR A 282 13.19 -1.42 -2.18
C THR A 282 13.91 -2.16 -3.32
N ALA A 283 14.62 -1.43 -4.16
CA ALA A 283 15.48 -2.04 -5.18
C ALA A 283 16.51 -2.97 -4.51
N GLY A 284 17.09 -2.54 -3.40
CA GLY A 284 18.02 -3.34 -2.60
C GLY A 284 17.45 -4.70 -2.22
N TYR A 285 16.29 -4.77 -1.54
CA TYR A 285 15.77 -6.07 -1.10
C TYR A 285 15.24 -6.94 -2.25
N ILE A 286 14.69 -6.37 -3.33
CA ILE A 286 14.26 -7.19 -4.48
C ILE A 286 15.47 -7.76 -5.20
N LEU A 287 16.45 -6.93 -5.57
CA LEU A 287 17.62 -7.36 -6.34
C LEU A 287 18.53 -8.27 -5.52
N TRP A 288 18.74 -7.95 -4.24
CA TRP A 288 19.62 -8.74 -3.39
C TRP A 288 18.94 -10.02 -2.89
N LYS A 289 17.76 -9.94 -2.28
CA LYS A 289 17.19 -11.11 -1.61
C LYS A 289 16.40 -12.00 -2.53
N ILE A 290 15.64 -11.42 -3.46
CA ILE A 290 14.81 -12.21 -4.38
C ILE A 290 15.66 -12.63 -5.57
N ILE A 291 16.22 -11.68 -6.34
CA ILE A 291 16.96 -12.03 -7.56
C ILE A 291 18.26 -12.76 -7.23
N GLN A 292 19.17 -12.14 -6.49
CA GLN A 292 20.50 -12.71 -6.25
C GLN A 292 20.44 -13.98 -5.39
N TYR A 293 19.83 -13.94 -4.19
CA TYR A 293 19.86 -15.10 -3.27
C TYR A 293 18.97 -16.26 -3.73
N MET A 294 17.79 -15.98 -4.28
CA MET A 294 16.84 -17.05 -4.61
C MET A 294 17.17 -17.73 -5.94
N PHE A 295 17.58 -16.96 -6.94
CA PHE A 295 17.68 -17.45 -8.32
C PHE A 295 19.09 -17.54 -8.88
N LEU A 296 20.03 -16.71 -8.39
CA LEU A 296 21.41 -16.70 -8.87
C LEU A 296 22.34 -17.43 -7.89
N GLY A 297 23.60 -17.59 -8.28
CA GLY A 297 24.59 -18.33 -7.48
C GLY A 297 24.57 -19.85 -7.70
N PRO A 298 25.27 -20.62 -6.85
CA PRO A 298 25.38 -22.06 -7.00
C PRO A 298 24.04 -22.77 -6.74
N PHE A 299 23.73 -23.77 -7.58
CA PHE A 299 22.52 -24.59 -7.44
C PHE A 299 22.83 -25.86 -6.63
N ASP A 300 21.98 -26.15 -5.65
CA ASP A 300 22.05 -27.36 -4.82
C ASP A 300 21.21 -28.47 -5.46
N GLU A 301 21.85 -29.32 -6.26
CA GLU A 301 21.20 -30.42 -6.98
C GLU A 301 20.64 -31.49 -6.04
N GLU A 302 21.30 -31.76 -4.90
CA GLU A 302 20.84 -32.75 -3.93
C GLU A 302 19.50 -32.32 -3.33
N ARG A 303 19.39 -31.04 -2.96
CA ARG A 303 18.19 -30.51 -2.31
C ARG A 303 17.08 -30.17 -3.30
N TRP A 304 17.42 -29.61 -4.46
CA TRP A 304 16.45 -28.99 -5.37
C TRP A 304 16.36 -29.65 -6.75
N GLY A 305 17.12 -30.70 -7.03
CA GLY A 305 17.18 -31.36 -8.34
C GLY A 305 15.86 -31.97 -8.82
N LYS A 306 14.93 -32.27 -7.90
CA LYS A 306 13.60 -32.82 -8.23
C LYS A 306 12.52 -31.76 -8.45
N LEU A 307 12.83 -30.48 -8.27
CA LEU A 307 11.86 -29.41 -8.48
C LEU A 307 11.43 -29.36 -9.95
N THR A 308 10.13 -29.21 -10.16
CA THR A 308 9.52 -28.91 -11.46
C THR A 308 9.16 -27.44 -11.51
N ASP A 309 9.25 -26.85 -12.72
CA ASP A 309 8.82 -25.47 -12.97
C ASP A 309 7.28 -25.34 -12.84
N MET A 310 6.75 -24.17 -13.17
CA MET A 310 5.33 -23.87 -13.02
C MET A 310 4.44 -24.80 -13.87
N ASP A 311 3.37 -25.29 -13.24
CA ASP A 311 2.30 -26.02 -13.90
C ASP A 311 1.40 -25.08 -14.70
N THR A 312 0.66 -25.62 -15.67
CA THR A 312 -0.21 -24.83 -16.56
C THR A 312 -1.21 -23.98 -15.79
N PHE A 313 -1.83 -24.50 -14.72
CA PHE A 313 -2.81 -23.74 -13.94
C PHE A 313 -2.16 -22.57 -13.18
N GLU A 314 -0.92 -22.72 -12.72
CA GLU A 314 -0.16 -21.65 -12.05
C GLU A 314 0.21 -20.56 -13.06
N LYS A 315 0.58 -20.95 -14.28
CA LYS A 315 0.83 -20.01 -15.40
C LYS A 315 -0.43 -19.21 -15.73
N VAL A 316 -1.55 -19.90 -15.93
CA VAL A 316 -2.85 -19.28 -16.24
C VAL A 316 -3.30 -18.32 -15.13
N THR A 317 -2.99 -18.63 -13.87
CA THR A 317 -3.28 -17.75 -12.73
C THR A 317 -2.42 -16.48 -12.77
N MET A 318 -1.13 -16.58 -13.13
CA MET A 318 -0.20 -15.45 -13.13
C MET A 318 -0.29 -14.56 -14.37
N TRP A 319 -0.60 -15.12 -15.54
CA TRP A 319 -0.63 -14.38 -16.82
C TRP A 319 -1.51 -13.11 -16.80
N PRO A 320 -2.75 -13.14 -16.29
CA PRO A 320 -3.57 -11.94 -16.21
C PRO A 320 -2.89 -10.83 -15.40
N LEU A 321 -2.27 -11.18 -14.27
CA LEU A 321 -1.56 -10.22 -13.42
C LEU A 321 -0.35 -9.63 -14.15
N LEU A 322 0.43 -10.45 -14.85
CA LEU A 322 1.57 -9.99 -15.66
C LEU A 322 1.14 -9.07 -16.80
N LEU A 323 0.06 -9.44 -17.52
CA LEU A 323 -0.49 -8.61 -18.59
C LEU A 323 -0.94 -7.25 -18.07
N PHE A 324 -1.51 -7.18 -16.86
CA PHE A 324 -1.82 -5.89 -16.23
C PHE A 324 -0.57 -5.12 -15.83
N MET A 325 0.43 -5.77 -15.23
CA MET A 325 1.69 -5.12 -14.81
C MET A 325 2.43 -4.52 -16.00
N VAL A 326 2.50 -5.23 -17.12
CA VAL A 326 3.17 -4.76 -18.34
C VAL A 326 2.26 -3.80 -19.11
N GLY A 327 1.00 -4.16 -19.34
CA GLY A 327 0.06 -3.36 -20.12
C GLY A 327 -0.15 -1.95 -19.57
N PHE A 328 -0.42 -1.83 -18.26
CA PHE A 328 -0.52 -0.50 -17.62
C PHE A 328 0.84 0.13 -17.31
N GLY A 329 1.92 -0.65 -17.37
CA GLY A 329 3.28 -0.12 -17.35
C GLY A 329 3.63 0.62 -18.65
N LEU A 330 3.21 0.10 -19.80
CA LEU A 330 3.43 0.71 -21.11
C LEU A 330 2.41 1.80 -21.42
N TYR A 331 1.15 1.59 -21.03
CA TYR A 331 0.05 2.52 -21.31
C TYR A 331 -0.87 2.73 -20.09
N PRO A 332 -0.49 3.60 -19.13
CA PRO A 332 -1.26 3.84 -17.91
C PRO A 332 -2.51 4.71 -18.11
N THR A 333 -2.64 5.37 -19.27
CA THR A 333 -3.67 6.40 -19.53
C THR A 333 -5.12 5.95 -19.24
N PRO A 334 -5.58 4.73 -19.60
CA PRO A 334 -6.97 4.34 -19.37
C PRO A 334 -7.34 4.33 -17.88
N ILE A 335 -6.48 3.76 -17.04
CA ILE A 335 -6.71 3.71 -15.60
C ILE A 335 -6.48 5.08 -14.96
N LEU A 336 -5.47 5.82 -15.42
CA LEU A 336 -5.19 7.16 -14.93
C LEU A 336 -6.35 8.13 -15.21
N ASN A 337 -6.97 8.09 -16.39
CA ASN A 337 -8.10 8.97 -16.72
C ASN A 337 -9.32 8.73 -15.85
N LEU A 338 -9.61 7.44 -15.57
CA LEU A 338 -10.69 7.06 -14.65
C LEU A 338 -10.43 7.60 -13.24
N ILE A 339 -9.22 7.39 -12.73
CA ILE A 339 -8.81 7.86 -11.40
C ILE A 339 -8.83 9.40 -11.35
N ASN A 340 -8.24 10.06 -12.34
CA ASN A 340 -8.13 11.52 -12.41
C ASN A 340 -9.49 12.20 -12.40
N SER A 341 -10.47 11.67 -13.12
CA SER A 341 -11.83 12.20 -13.14
C SER A 341 -12.45 12.23 -11.74
N ALA A 342 -12.26 11.16 -10.96
CA ALA A 342 -12.74 11.08 -9.58
C ALA A 342 -11.94 11.98 -8.62
N THR A 343 -10.62 12.00 -8.75
CA THR A 343 -9.71 12.81 -7.93
C THR A 343 -9.97 14.30 -8.09
N VAL A 344 -10.06 14.79 -9.33
CA VAL A 344 -10.31 16.21 -9.61
C VAL A 344 -11.68 16.63 -9.11
N ALA A 345 -12.71 15.80 -9.34
CA ALA A 345 -14.05 16.05 -8.81
C ALA A 345 -14.06 16.12 -7.27
N LEU A 346 -13.32 15.25 -6.59
CA LEU A 346 -13.17 15.29 -5.13
C LEU A 346 -12.50 16.58 -4.68
N LEU A 347 -11.31 16.90 -5.21
CA LEU A 347 -10.54 18.07 -4.80
C LEU A 347 -11.26 19.39 -5.10
N SER A 348 -12.01 19.48 -6.19
CA SER A 348 -12.81 20.67 -6.53
C SER A 348 -13.92 20.99 -5.54
N ARG A 349 -14.29 20.01 -4.70
CA ARG A 349 -15.32 20.14 -3.67
C ARG A 349 -14.73 20.41 -2.30
N LEU A 350 -13.41 20.36 -2.12
CA LEU A 350 -12.74 20.66 -0.84
C LEU A 350 -12.36 22.13 -0.81
#